data_AF-A0A660W1H6-F1
#
_entry.id   AF-A0A660W1H6-F1
#
_cell.length_a   1.000
_cell.length_b   1.000
_cell.length_c   1.000
_cell.angle_alpha   90.00
_cell.angle_beta   90.00
_cell.angle_gamma   90.00
#
_symmetry.space_group_name_H-M   'P 1'
#
loop_
_entity.id
_entity.type
_entity.pdbx_description
1 polymer ?
#
loop_
_entity_poly.entity_id
_entity_poly.type
_entity_poly.pdbx_seq_one_letter_code
_entity_poly.pdbx_strand_id
1 'polypeptide(L)' 'MKNRFPKRKFRQRWQVESIFSRFKRRLGHFLRSRSDQGRGIECLFRVLTYNLMIFCLLFKKRLINQYAM' A
#
# COMPACT_ATOMS: atom_id res chain seq x y z
N MET A 1 17.26 27.04 2.11
CA MET A 1 16.81 25.62 2.12
C MET A 1 17.50 24.71 1.09
N LYS A 2 18.38 25.19 0.20
CA LYS A 2 18.97 24.39 -0.90
C LYS A 2 20.09 23.43 -0.47
N ASN A 3 20.79 23.72 0.64
CA ASN A 3 22.02 22.99 1.03
C ASN A 3 21.80 21.78 1.95
N ARG A 4 20.58 21.55 2.48
CA ARG A 4 20.26 20.40 3.35
C ARG A 4 19.01 19.62 2.91
N PHE A 5 18.59 19.75 1.66
CA PHE A 5 17.43 19.00 1.17
C PHE A 5 17.81 17.53 0.93
N PRO A 6 17.12 16.55 1.56
CA PRO A 6 17.44 15.14 1.41
C PRO A 6 16.95 14.62 0.05
N LYS A 7 17.62 15.02 -1.04
CA LYS A 7 17.28 14.68 -2.44
C LYS A 7 17.03 13.19 -2.62
N ARG A 8 17.89 12.34 -2.04
CA ARG A 8 17.78 10.89 -2.14
C ARG A 8 16.50 10.33 -1.52
N LYS A 9 16.08 10.85 -0.35
CA LYS A 9 14.82 10.45 0.32
C LYS A 9 13.62 10.99 -0.44
N PHE A 10 13.68 12.25 -0.89
CA PHE A 10 12.58 12.86 -1.64
C PHE A 10 12.32 12.17 -2.98
N ARG A 11 13.36 11.70 -3.68
CA ARG A 11 13.23 10.91 -4.92
C ARG A 11 12.53 9.56 -4.72
N GLN A 12 12.27 9.12 -3.50
CA GLN A 12 11.49 7.90 -3.20
C GLN A 12 10.02 8.20 -2.87
N ARG A 13 9.62 9.49 -2.81
CA ARG A 13 8.24 9.91 -2.51
C ARG A 13 7.20 9.28 -3.45
N TRP A 14 7.56 9.07 -4.72
CA TRP A 14 6.68 8.44 -5.70
C TRP A 14 6.23 7.04 -5.28
N GLN A 15 7.02 6.32 -4.48
CA GLN A 15 6.64 4.99 -3.97
C GLN A 15 5.44 5.09 -3.04
N VAL A 16 5.49 6.06 -2.11
CA VAL A 16 4.40 6.34 -1.16
C VAL A 16 3.15 6.82 -1.91
N GLU A 17 3.32 7.74 -2.85
CA GLU A 17 2.21 8.25 -3.67
C GLU A 17 1.55 7.12 -4.50
N SER A 18 2.35 6.22 -5.06
CA SER A 18 1.86 5.07 -5.81
C SER A 18 1.06 4.10 -4.93
N ILE A 19 1.50 3.86 -3.69
CA ILE A 19 0.77 3.05 -2.72
C ILE A 19 -0.59 3.70 -2.39
N PHE A 20 -0.61 5.00 -2.10
CA PHE A 20 -1.86 5.72 -1.84
C PHE A 20 -2.82 5.70 -3.04
N SER A 21 -2.32 5.88 -4.27
CA SER A 21 -3.16 5.78 -5.46
C SER A 21 -3.74 4.37 -5.63
N ARG A 22 -2.97 3.31 -5.32
CA ARG A 22 -3.49 1.93 -5.33
C ARG A 22 -4.54 1.70 -4.27
N PHE A 23 -4.35 2.22 -3.05
CA PHE A 23 -5.34 2.11 -1.97
C PHE A 23 -6.66 2.73 -2.37
N LYS A 24 -6.63 3.95 -2.92
CA LYS A 24 -7.83 4.63 -3.40
C LYS A 24 -8.56 3.82 -4.48
N ARG A 25 -7.83 3.29 -5.46
CA ARG A 25 -8.43 2.52 -6.58
C ARG A 25 -8.95 1.15 -6.19
N ARG A 26 -8.24 0.41 -5.32
CA ARG A 26 -8.57 -1.00 -4.99
C ARG A 26 -9.43 -1.14 -3.73
N LEU A 27 -9.21 -0.27 -2.74
CA LEU A 27 -9.80 -0.40 -1.40
C LEU A 27 -10.70 0.78 -1.03
N GLY A 28 -10.73 1.85 -1.84
CA GLY A 28 -11.45 3.09 -1.54
C GLY A 28 -12.97 2.94 -1.48
N HIS A 29 -13.55 1.97 -2.20
CA HIS A 29 -15.00 1.79 -2.25
C HIS A 29 -15.59 1.08 -1.01
N PHE A 30 -14.80 0.23 -0.34
CA PHE A 30 -15.27 -0.68 0.71
C PHE A 30 -15.38 -0.05 2.11
N LEU A 31 -14.75 1.11 2.30
CA LEU A 31 -14.59 1.76 3.59
C LEU A 31 -15.19 3.17 3.49
N ARG A 32 -16.23 3.44 4.29
CA ARG A 32 -17.18 4.56 4.12
C ARG A 32 -17.42 5.36 5.41
N SER A 33 -16.62 5.13 6.45
CA SER A 33 -16.82 5.77 7.75
C SER A 33 -16.73 7.29 7.66
N ARG A 34 -17.63 7.95 8.38
CA ARG A 34 -17.72 9.42 8.40
C ARG A 34 -17.07 10.05 9.64
N SER A 35 -16.87 9.29 10.71
CA SER A 35 -16.19 9.75 11.93
C SER A 35 -14.67 9.73 11.77
N ASP A 36 -13.98 10.61 12.49
CA ASP A 36 -12.51 10.71 12.43
C ASP A 36 -11.83 9.43 12.92
N GLN A 37 -12.27 8.91 14.07
CA GLN A 37 -11.81 7.63 14.62
C GLN A 37 -12.02 6.48 13.63
N GLY A 38 -13.19 6.43 12.99
CA GLY A 38 -13.51 5.42 12.00
C GLY A 38 -12.62 5.51 10.77
N ARG A 39 -12.36 6.72 10.24
CA ARG A 39 -11.40 6.92 9.15
C ARG A 39 -9.98 6.48 9.52
N GLY A 40 -9.56 6.69 10.76
CA GLY A 40 -8.29 6.22 11.29
C GLY A 40 -8.17 4.69 11.25
N ILE A 41 -9.19 4.00 11.78
CA ILE A 41 -9.28 2.54 11.77
C ILE A 41 -9.32 2.01 10.33
N GLU A 42 -10.13 2.63 9.46
CA GLU A 42 -10.21 2.26 8.04
C GLU A 42 -8.86 2.42 7.33
N CYS A 43 -8.06 3.42 7.68
CA CYS A 43 -6.71 3.57 7.15
C CYS A 43 -5.82 2.38 7.54
N LEU A 44 -5.88 1.93 8.80
CA LEU A 44 -5.13 0.76 9.27
C LEU A 44 -5.57 -0.51 8.56
N PHE A 45 -6.88 -0.71 8.37
CA PHE A 45 -7.40 -1.85 7.60
C PHE A 45 -6.90 -1.83 6.16
N ARG A 46 -6.86 -0.67 5.48
CA ARG A 46 -6.31 -0.59 4.12
C ARG A 46 -4.84 -1.04 4.05
N VAL A 47 -4.03 -0.65 5.03
CA VAL A 47 -2.62 -1.08 5.12
C VAL A 47 -2.53 -2.58 5.34
N LEU A 48 -3.29 -3.12 6.30
CA LEU A 48 -3.30 -4.55 6.61
C LEU A 48 -3.73 -5.37 5.39
N THR A 49 -4.86 -5.02 4.77
CA THR A 49 -5.39 -5.70 3.58
C THR A 49 -4.38 -5.66 2.43
N TYR A 50 -3.75 -4.52 2.17
CA TYR A 50 -2.76 -4.43 1.10
C TYR A 50 -1.52 -5.31 1.35
N ASN A 51 -1.04 -5.36 2.60
CA ASN A 51 0.08 -6.24 2.97
C ASN A 51 -0.30 -7.72 2.76
N LEU A 52 -1.50 -8.13 3.18
CA LEU A 52 -2.01 -9.48 2.93
C LEU A 52 -2.12 -9.80 1.44
N MET A 53 -2.60 -8.86 0.62
CA MET A 53 -2.64 -9.03 -0.84
C MET A 53 -1.25 -9.27 -1.44
N ILE A 54 -0.22 -8.56 -0.96
CA ILE A 54 1.17 -8.79 -1.38
C ILE A 54 1.64 -10.18 -0.95
N PHE A 55 1.40 -10.58 0.30
CA PHE A 55 1.73 -11.93 0.77
C PHE A 55 1.06 -13.01 -0.08
N CYS A 56 -0.23 -12.89 -0.34
CA CYS A 56 -0.96 -13.82 -1.21
C CYS A 56 -0.39 -13.87 -2.62
N LEU A 57 -0.03 -12.72 -3.20
CA LEU A 57 0.55 -12.65 -4.54
C LEU A 57 1.92 -13.34 -4.60
N LEU A 58 2.80 -13.05 -3.63
CA LEU A 58 4.13 -13.64 -3.55
C LEU A 58 4.06 -15.15 -3.27
N PHE A 59 3.16 -15.57 -2.38
CA PHE A 59 2.94 -16.98 -2.08
C PHE A 59 2.43 -17.74 -3.30
N LYS A 60 1.43 -17.20 -4.00
CA LYS A 60 0.91 -17.78 -5.24
C LYS A 60 2.01 -17.88 -6.31
N LYS A 61 2.82 -16.83 -6.48
CA LYS A 61 3.94 -16.83 -7.44
C LYS A 61 4.95 -17.92 -7.11
N ARG A 62 5.28 -18.09 -5.82
CA ARG A 62 6.20 -19.14 -5.35
C ARG A 62 5.65 -20.54 -5.64
N LEU A 63 4.36 -20.78 -5.35
CA LEU A 63 3.73 -22.07 -5.64
C LEU A 63 3.73 -22.38 -7.14
N ILE A 64 3.33 -21.44 -7.99
CA ILE A 64 3.33 -21.66 -9.45
C ILE A 64 4.73 -22.01 -9.95
N ASN A 65 5.76 -21.32 -9.49
CA ASN A 65 7.14 -21.61 -9.88
C ASN A 65 7.62 -23.00 -9.41
N GLN A 66 7.08 -23.52 -8.30
CA GLN A 66 7.45 -24.84 -7.79
C GLN A 66 6.83 -25.99 -8.60
N TYR A 67 5.67 -25.78 -9.23
CA TYR A 67 4.96 -26.78 -10.04
C TYR A 67 5.17 -26.62 -11.55
N ALA A 68 5.89 -25.57 -11.98
CA ALA A 68 6.22 -25.32 -13.39
C ALA A 68 7.62 -25.84 -13.77
N MET A 69 8.30 -26.53 -12.86
CA MET A 69 9.56 -27.27 -13.05
C MET A 69 9.27 -28.76 -13.06
#